data_AF-A0A0C3BW18-F1
#
_entry.id   AF-A0A0C3BW18-F1
#
_cell.length_a   1.000
_cell.length_b   1.000
_cell.length_c   1.000
_cell.angle_alpha   90.00
_cell.angle_beta   90.00
_cell.angle_gamma   90.00
#
_symmetry.space_group_name_H-M   'P 1'
#
loop_
_entity.id
_entity.type
_entity.pdbx_description
1 polymer ?
#
loop_
_entity_poly.entity_id
_entity_poly.type
_entity_poly.pdbx_seq_one_letter_code
_entity_poly.pdbx_strand_id
1 'polypeptide(L)' 'MSSSCQDLLSALKNCLLHSDCVLKQGRLPSECLKEHIDELPEQCQSLRKAMFECKRNMLDMRKRFRGNA' A
#
# COMPACT_ATOMS: atom_id res chain seq x y z
N MET A 1 2.26 0.80 18.87
CA MET A 1 2.08 -0.66 19.00
C MET A 1 2.12 -1.25 17.59
N SER A 2 3.19 -1.98 17.30
CA SER A 2 3.67 -2.34 15.96
C SER A 2 2.81 -3.40 15.27
N SER A 3 1.71 -2.99 14.67
CA SER A 3 1.20 -3.67 13.47
C SER A 3 2.08 -3.22 12.30
N SER A 4 3.11 -3.99 11.99
CA SER A 4 4.25 -3.61 11.14
C SER A 4 3.91 -3.07 9.73
N CYS A 5 2.65 -3.12 9.29
CA CYS A 5 2.19 -2.56 8.01
C CYS A 5 1.17 -1.42 8.15
N GLN A 6 0.78 -1.00 9.37
CA GLN A 6 -0.21 0.08 9.52
C GLN A 6 0.32 1.43 9.06
N ASP A 7 1.61 1.71 9.25
CA ASP A 7 2.22 2.95 8.77
C ASP A 7 2.28 3.00 7.23
N LEU A 8 2.56 1.86 6.60
CA LEU A 8 2.47 1.73 5.14
C LEU A 8 1.03 1.86 4.64
N LEU A 9 0.06 1.33 5.40
CA LEU A 9 -1.36 1.42 5.07
C LEU A 9 -1.87 2.86 5.21
N SER A 10 -1.48 3.59 6.25
CA SER A 10 -1.87 4.98 6.47
C SER A 10 -1.23 5.88 5.40
N ALA A 11 0.05 5.67 5.08
CA ALA A 11 0.73 6.36 3.99
C ALA A 11 0.04 6.09 2.64
N LEU A 12 -0.31 4.84 2.33
CA LEU A 12 -1.03 4.49 1.10
C LEU A 12 -2.40 5.17 1.02
N LYS A 13 -3.17 5.19 2.12
CA LYS A 13 -4.47 5.87 2.20
C LYS A 13 -4.32 7.37 1.96
N ASN A 14 -3.35 8.00 2.60
CA ASN A 14 -3.06 9.41 2.40
C ASN A 14 -2.68 9.69 0.94
N CYS A 15 -1.85 8.84 0.33
CA CYS A 15 -1.47 8.98 -1.08
C CYS A 15 -2.71 8.88 -2.01
N LEU A 16 -3.62 7.94 -1.76
CA LEU A 16 -4.85 7.77 -2.53
C LEU A 16 -5.79 8.98 -2.41
N LEU A 17 -5.92 9.57 -1.22
CA LEU A 17 -6.74 10.77 -1.00
C LEU A 17 -6.23 11.99 -1.79
N HIS A 18 -4.93 12.06 -2.05
CA HIS A 18 -4.31 13.11 -2.86
C HIS A 18 -4.14 12.72 -4.33
N SER A 19 -4.53 11.50 -4.71
CA SER A 19 -4.36 11.01 -6.07
C SER A 19 -5.47 11.52 -6.99
N ASP A 20 -5.11 11.68 -8.26
CA ASP A 20 -6.03 12.14 -9.30
C ASP A 20 -7.25 11.23 -9.47
N CYS A 21 -7.13 9.93 -9.21
CA CYS A 21 -8.26 9.01 -9.33
C CYS A 21 -9.38 9.31 -8.31
N VAL A 22 -9.04 9.73 -7.09
CA VAL A 22 -10.05 10.11 -6.09
C VAL A 22 -10.46 11.57 -6.25
N LEU A 23 -9.50 12.47 -6.49
CA LEU A 23 -9.77 13.92 -6.57
C LEU A 23 -10.42 14.34 -7.89
N LYS A 24 -9.96 13.83 -9.04
CA LYS A 24 -10.50 14.20 -10.36
C LYS A 24 -11.67 13.33 -10.77
N GLN A 25 -11.59 12.02 -10.55
CA GLN A 25 -12.64 11.09 -11.01
C GLN A 25 -13.70 10.78 -9.94
N GLY A 26 -13.46 11.11 -8.66
CA GLY A 26 -14.44 10.87 -7.59
C GLY A 26 -14.66 9.39 -7.27
N ARG A 27 -13.76 8.50 -7.70
CA ARG A 27 -13.88 7.06 -7.49
C ARG A 27 -13.49 6.66 -6.07
N LEU A 28 -13.93 5.47 -5.66
CA LEU A 28 -13.48 4.92 -4.38
C LEU A 28 -11.98 4.58 -4.44
N PRO A 29 -11.21 4.83 -3.37
CA PRO A 29 -9.79 4.46 -3.30
C PRO A 29 -9.52 2.98 -3.60
N SER A 30 -10.46 2.10 -3.23
CA SER A 30 -10.40 0.66 -3.52
C SER A 30 -10.54 0.32 -5.00
N GLU A 31 -11.31 1.12 -5.75
CA GLU A 31 -11.51 0.98 -7.20
C GLU A 31 -10.27 1.50 -7.94
N CYS A 32 -9.74 2.66 -7.52
CA CYS A 32 -8.48 3.21 -8.02
C CYS A 32 -7.32 2.21 -7.88
N LEU A 33 -7.26 1.50 -6.75
CA LEU A 33 -6.26 0.45 -6.53
C LEU A 33 -6.50 -0.81 -7.37
N LYS A 34 -7.69 -1.08 -7.87
CA LYS A 34 -7.97 -2.32 -8.62
C LYS A 34 -7.86 -2.10 -10.13
N GLU A 35 -8.42 -1.01 -10.62
CA GLU A 35 -8.62 -0.78 -12.05
C GLU A 35 -7.71 0.32 -12.61
N HIS A 36 -7.30 1.28 -11.78
CA HIS A 36 -6.61 2.50 -12.25
C HIS A 36 -5.20 2.65 -11.66
N ILE A 37 -4.50 1.52 -11.44
CA ILE A 37 -3.15 1.51 -10.83
C ILE A 37 -2.16 2.30 -11.68
N ASP A 38 -2.28 2.22 -12.99
CA ASP A 38 -1.38 2.89 -13.93
C ASP A 38 -1.58 4.41 -13.96
N GLU A 39 -2.77 4.89 -13.57
CA GLU A 39 -3.08 6.32 -13.45
C GLU A 39 -2.64 6.92 -12.10
N LEU A 40 -2.28 6.06 -11.13
CA LEU A 40 -1.78 6.50 -9.83
C LEU A 40 -0.34 6.98 -9.93
N PRO A 41 0.04 8.03 -9.18
CA PRO A 41 1.43 8.49 -9.12
C PRO A 41 2.35 7.40 -8.59
N GLU A 42 3.61 7.38 -9.05
CA GLU A 42 4.62 6.38 -8.68
C GLU A 42 4.77 6.20 -7.16
N GLN A 43 4.60 7.28 -6.39
CA GLN A 43 4.63 7.23 -4.93
C GLN A 43 3.57 6.26 -4.36
N CYS A 44 2.34 6.30 -4.87
CA CYS A 44 1.27 5.41 -4.42
C CYS A 44 1.52 3.96 -4.87
N GLN A 45 2.09 3.76 -6.07
CA GLN A 45 2.46 2.44 -6.57
C GLN A 45 3.56 1.80 -5.71
N SER A 46 4.56 2.58 -5.32
CA SER A 46 5.64 2.15 -4.42
C SER A 46 5.09 1.77 -3.04
N LEU A 47 4.23 2.62 -2.45
CA LEU A 47 3.57 2.33 -1.17
C LEU A 47 2.71 1.06 -1.22
N ARG A 48 2.01 0.82 -2.34
CA ARG A 48 1.22 -0.40 -2.55
C ARG A 48 2.12 -1.62 -2.53
N LYS A 49 3.24 -1.58 -3.25
CA LYS A 49 4.23 -2.66 -3.30
C LYS A 49 4.82 -2.93 -1.92
N ALA A 50 5.23 -1.89 -1.20
CA ALA A 50 5.74 -2.00 0.17
C ALA A 50 4.69 -2.61 1.13
N MET A 51 3.43 -2.19 1.03
CA MET A 51 2.35 -2.75 1.86
C MET A 51 2.09 -4.23 1.54
N PHE A 52 2.13 -4.60 0.24
CA PHE A 52 2.01 -5.99 -0.19
C PHE A 52 3.17 -6.85 0.31
N GLU A 53 4.40 -6.37 0.18
CA GLU A 53 5.60 -7.04 0.71
C GLU A 53 5.53 -7.18 2.23
N CYS A 54 5.09 -6.13 2.94
CA CYS A 54 4.91 -6.16 4.37
C CYS A 54 3.88 -7.22 4.80
N LYS A 55 2.70 -7.24 4.18
CA LYS A 55 1.68 -8.28 4.44
C LYS A 55 2.17 -9.67 4.09
N ARG A 56 2.88 -9.81 2.97
CA ARG A 56 3.47 -11.08 2.55
C ARG A 56 4.50 -11.58 3.55
N ASN A 57 5.38 -10.71 4.05
CA ASN A 57 6.37 -11.03 5.09
C ASN A 57 5.70 -11.38 6.43
N MET A 58 4.53 -10.79 6.77
CA MET A 58 3.76 -11.17 7.96
C MET A 58 3.16 -12.57 7.87
N LEU A 59 2.69 -12.97 6.68
CA LEU A 59 2.12 -14.28 6.43
C LEU A 59 3.21 -15.35 6.25
N ASP A 60 4.37 -14.97 5.71
CA ASP A 60 5.47 -15.88 5.45
C ASP A 60 6.33 -16.09 6.71
N MET A 61 5.87 -17.02 7.55
CA MET A 61 6.52 -17.44 8.80
C MET A 61 7.96 -17.95 8.59
N ARG A 62 8.36 -18.30 7.35
CA ARG A 62 9.72 -18.78 7.04
C ARG A 62 10.80 -17.71 7.20
N LYS A 63 10.46 -16.42 7.15
CA LYS A 63 11.39 -15.32 7.47
C LYS A 63 11.46 -14.97 8.96
N ARG A 64 10.65 -15.60 9.82
CA ARG A 64 10.71 -15.35 11.27
C ARG A 64 11.90 -16.03 11.97
N PHE A 65 12.46 -17.09 11.38
CA PHE A 65 13.54 -17.88 12.02
C PHE A 65 14.95 -17.40 11.72
N ARG A 66 15.15 -16.57 10.70
CA ARG A 66 16.42 -15.88 10.48
C ARG A 66 16.14 -14.42 10.76
N GLY A 67 16.50 -13.97 11.96
CA GLY A 67 16.30 -12.60 12.40
C GLY A 67 16.64 -11.62 11.29
N ASN A 68 15.84 -10.57 11.17
CA ASN A 68 16.11 -9.47 10.25
C ASN A 68 17.54 -8.98 10.52
N ALA A 69 18.46 -9.35 9.64
CA ALA A 69 19.79 -8.77 9.54
C ALA A 69 19.70 -7.56 8.61
#